data_AF-A0A5C7JEM3-F1
#
_entry.id   AF-A0A5C7JEM3-F1
#
_cell.length_a   1.000
_cell.length_b   1.000
_cell.length_c   1.000
_cell.angle_alpha   90.00
_cell.angle_beta   90.00
_cell.angle_gamma   90.00
#
_symmetry.space_group_name_H-M   'P 1'
#
loop_
_entity.id
_entity.type
_entity.pdbx_description
1 polymer ?
#
loop_
_entity_poly.entity_id
_entity_poly.type
_entity_poly.pdbx_seq_one_letter_code
_entity_poly.pdbx_strand_id
1 'polypeptide(L)'
;MTKELGNIVNEIVSRIRYKPNDIWLDIACNDGTLIKQIPNDFIKLGIDPCDDSFYKEASQFGKIVQDYFSFDAYQKTGYGDLKAKIITTIAMFYDLEDANPFIQDINRILDDNGIWVIQLSYTPLMLKQLAFDNICHEHIYYHSLNSIKNLITPHNLKIVDASLNDVNGGSIRIYMQKNIAQESSFANGPLRDVCNFRIQSLLEYENSKFNIGKPEVWEDFDKNINALKKQTVDFIKQEKAKGKIICGYGASTKGNTLLQWFGLDNTLIDAIAERSPYKFGLKTIGTNIPIKSEEEIRLINPDYILILPWHFISEFIQREDEFLSKGGKFIIPCPKFEIYEK
;
A
#
# COMPACT_ATOMS: atom_id res chain seq x y z
N MET A 1 1.87 -1.87 9.83
CA MET A 1 2.89 -1.38 8.88
C MET A 1 4.31 -1.82 9.27
N THR A 2 4.88 -1.39 10.41
CA THR A 2 6.25 -1.77 10.82
C THR A 2 6.51 -3.28 10.86
N LYS A 3 5.56 -4.08 11.38
CA LYS A 3 5.68 -5.55 11.37
C LYS A 3 5.72 -6.13 9.95
N GLU A 4 4.97 -5.54 9.03
CA GLU A 4 4.91 -5.99 7.64
C GLU A 4 6.22 -5.71 6.90
N LEU A 5 6.79 -4.52 7.06
CA LEU A 5 8.10 -4.19 6.50
C LEU A 5 9.18 -5.17 7.02
N GLY A 6 9.04 -5.63 8.26
CA GLY A 6 9.97 -6.60 8.86
C GLY A 6 9.80 -7.98 8.27
N ASN A 7 8.56 -8.37 7.98
CA ASN A 7 8.26 -9.61 7.27
C ASN A 7 8.85 -9.60 5.85
N ILE A 8 8.78 -8.46 5.14
CA ILE A 8 9.42 -8.30 3.83
C ILE A 8 10.92 -8.56 3.94
N VAL A 9 11.60 -7.90 4.89
CA VAL A 9 13.04 -8.07 5.09
C VAL A 9 13.39 -9.53 5.40
N ASN A 10 12.69 -10.14 6.35
CA ASN A 10 12.92 -11.53 6.77
C ASN A 10 12.71 -12.52 5.62
N GLU A 11 11.65 -12.34 4.82
CA GLU A 11 11.41 -13.21 3.67
C GLU A 11 12.51 -13.09 2.61
N ILE A 12 12.96 -11.88 2.28
CA ILE A 12 14.02 -11.66 1.30
C ILE A 12 15.32 -12.33 1.77
N VAL A 13 15.72 -12.07 3.02
CA VAL A 13 16.94 -12.62 3.64
C VAL A 13 16.89 -14.15 3.69
N SER A 14 15.71 -14.75 3.88
CA SER A 14 15.54 -16.21 3.88
C SER A 14 15.68 -16.85 2.49
N ARG A 15 15.60 -16.06 1.40
CA ARG A 15 15.53 -16.55 0.01
C ARG A 15 16.75 -16.19 -0.82
N ILE A 16 17.51 -15.18 -0.45
CA ILE A 16 18.71 -14.73 -1.18
C ILE A 16 19.96 -14.98 -0.35
N ARG A 17 20.98 -15.56 -0.98
CA ARG A 17 22.33 -15.59 -0.43
C ARG A 17 22.99 -14.23 -0.67
N TYR A 18 23.47 -13.62 0.40
CA TYR A 18 24.23 -12.37 0.36
C TYR A 18 25.56 -12.53 1.12
N LYS A 19 26.47 -11.60 0.89
CA LYS A 19 27.76 -11.50 1.56
C LYS A 19 27.79 -10.22 2.42
N PRO A 20 28.67 -10.16 3.42
CA PRO A 20 28.93 -8.90 4.12
C PRO A 20 29.29 -7.79 3.12
N ASN A 21 28.72 -6.61 3.34
CA ASN A 21 28.81 -5.41 2.51
C ASN A 21 28.12 -5.51 1.13
N ASP A 22 27.26 -6.50 0.90
CA ASP A 22 26.30 -6.41 -0.21
C ASP A 22 25.37 -5.20 0.01
N ILE A 23 24.92 -4.59 -1.09
CA ILE A 23 24.07 -3.40 -1.04
C ILE A 23 22.60 -3.78 -1.01
N TRP A 24 21.86 -3.18 -0.07
CA TRP A 24 20.40 -3.14 -0.10
C TRP A 24 19.95 -1.69 -0.34
N LEU A 25 19.27 -1.47 -1.46
CA LEU A 25 18.68 -0.19 -1.82
C LEU A 25 17.16 -0.23 -1.59
N ASP A 26 16.64 0.70 -0.81
CA ASP A 26 15.20 0.94 -0.67
C ASP A 26 14.80 2.22 -1.43
N ILE A 27 13.93 2.09 -2.42
CA ILE A 27 13.47 3.20 -3.26
C ILE A 27 12.11 3.69 -2.75
N ALA A 28 11.99 5.01 -2.58
CA ALA A 28 10.92 5.66 -1.82
C ALA A 28 10.88 5.17 -0.36
N CYS A 29 12.03 5.24 0.31
CA CYS A 29 12.25 4.70 1.66
C CYS A 29 11.53 5.44 2.80
N ASN A 30 10.94 6.61 2.52
CA ASN A 30 10.22 7.47 3.44
C ASN A 30 11.00 7.73 4.74
N ASP A 31 10.43 7.40 5.91
CA ASP A 31 11.04 7.53 7.24
C ASP A 31 12.17 6.50 7.53
N GLY A 32 12.45 5.60 6.58
CA GLY A 32 13.46 4.56 6.72
C GLY A 32 13.02 3.40 7.62
N THR A 33 11.72 3.23 7.88
CA THR A 33 11.21 2.12 8.70
C THR A 33 11.64 0.74 8.18
N LEU A 34 11.66 0.53 6.85
CA LEU A 34 12.18 -0.70 6.25
C LEU A 34 13.70 -0.79 6.42
N ILE A 35 14.41 0.30 6.12
CA ILE A 35 15.89 0.40 6.21
C ILE A 35 16.38 0.00 7.61
N LYS A 36 15.70 0.48 8.66
CA LYS A 36 15.99 0.15 10.06
C LYS A 36 16.02 -1.35 10.33
N GLN A 37 15.23 -2.13 9.60
CA GLN A 37 15.08 -3.57 9.82
C GLN A 37 16.04 -4.41 8.98
N ILE A 38 16.72 -3.82 8.00
CA ILE A 38 17.74 -4.49 7.19
C ILE A 38 18.89 -4.96 8.11
N PRO A 39 19.40 -6.20 7.95
CA PRO A 39 20.54 -6.68 8.72
C PRO A 39 21.77 -5.77 8.62
N ASN A 40 22.58 -5.70 9.68
CA ASN A 40 23.74 -4.80 9.74
C ASN A 40 24.89 -5.19 8.80
N ASP A 41 24.88 -6.41 8.28
CA ASP A 41 25.87 -6.88 7.31
C ASP A 41 25.68 -6.26 5.91
N PHE A 42 24.57 -5.58 5.66
CA PHE A 42 24.34 -4.86 4.40
C PHE A 42 24.82 -3.41 4.47
N ILE A 43 25.26 -2.90 3.32
CA ILE A 43 25.29 -1.46 3.07
C ILE A 43 23.84 -1.02 2.78
N LYS A 44 23.29 -0.19 3.66
CA LYS A 44 21.89 0.24 3.61
C LYS A 44 21.78 1.60 2.92
N LEU A 45 21.11 1.62 1.76
CA LEU A 45 20.91 2.81 0.95
C LEU A 45 19.42 3.13 0.80
N GLY A 46 19.08 4.42 0.75
CA GLY A 46 17.75 4.89 0.42
C GLY A 46 17.80 5.99 -0.65
N ILE A 47 16.82 6.00 -1.56
CA ILE A 47 16.61 7.11 -2.51
C ILE A 47 15.13 7.52 -2.42
N ASP A 48 14.88 8.76 -2.00
CA ASP A 48 13.52 9.26 -1.78
C ASP A 48 13.46 10.79 -1.93
N PRO A 49 12.52 11.37 -2.71
CA PRO A 49 12.33 12.82 -2.81
C PRO A 49 11.63 13.46 -1.59
N CYS A 50 11.59 12.77 -0.45
CA CYS A 50 10.94 13.21 0.79
C CYS A 50 11.48 14.56 1.32
N ASP A 51 10.71 15.21 2.19
CA ASP A 51 11.14 16.44 2.86
C ASP A 51 12.25 16.21 3.91
N ASP A 52 12.81 17.30 4.41
CA ASP A 52 13.93 17.28 5.36
C ASP A 52 13.62 16.53 6.67
N SER A 53 12.35 16.41 7.05
CA SER A 53 11.95 15.70 8.28
C SER A 53 12.09 14.20 8.10
N PHE A 54 11.54 13.64 7.01
CA PHE A 54 11.67 12.23 6.66
C PHE A 54 13.11 11.87 6.29
N TYR A 55 13.81 12.73 5.54
CA TYR A 55 15.23 12.56 5.24
C TYR A 55 16.08 12.42 6.51
N LYS A 56 15.84 13.28 7.50
CA LYS A 56 16.55 13.25 8.79
C LYS A 56 16.23 11.98 9.60
N GLU A 57 15.00 11.48 9.52
CA GLU A 57 14.60 10.24 10.19
C GLU A 57 15.27 9.03 9.55
N ALA A 58 15.15 8.87 8.23
CA ALA A 58 15.73 7.75 7.49
C ALA A 58 17.26 7.71 7.56
N SER A 59 17.92 8.88 7.58
CA SER A 59 19.38 9.00 7.67
C SER A 59 19.98 8.47 8.98
N GLN A 60 19.16 8.18 9.99
CA GLN A 60 19.61 7.50 11.22
C GLN A 60 19.89 6.01 10.99
N PHE A 61 19.34 5.44 9.90
CA PHE A 61 19.35 3.99 9.66
C PHE A 61 20.13 3.58 8.40
N GLY A 62 20.39 4.52 7.48
CA GLY A 62 21.13 4.26 6.24
C GLY A 62 21.61 5.54 5.57
N LYS A 63 22.29 5.39 4.42
CA LYS A 63 22.71 6.54 3.60
C LYS A 63 21.62 6.89 2.61
N ILE A 64 21.04 8.08 2.75
CA ILE A 64 19.88 8.53 1.97
C ILE A 64 20.29 9.57 0.94
N VAL A 65 19.77 9.44 -0.28
CA VAL A 65 19.83 10.45 -1.33
C VAL A 65 18.43 11.05 -1.48
N GLN A 66 18.30 12.36 -1.27
CA GLN A 66 17.04 13.09 -1.36
C GLN A 66 16.75 13.47 -2.82
N ASP A 67 16.30 12.51 -3.62
CA ASP A 67 16.08 12.66 -5.07
C ASP A 67 15.07 11.63 -5.55
N TYR A 68 14.50 11.85 -6.74
CA TYR A 68 13.75 10.80 -7.42
C TYR A 68 14.71 9.68 -7.87
N PHE A 69 14.22 8.44 -7.89
CA PHE A 69 15.05 7.32 -8.33
C PHE A 69 15.44 7.44 -9.80
N SER A 70 16.74 7.29 -10.03
CA SER A 70 17.37 7.14 -11.34
C SER A 70 18.75 6.50 -11.15
N PHE A 71 19.38 6.05 -12.24
CA PHE A 71 20.77 5.61 -12.21
C PHE A 71 21.71 6.71 -11.68
N ASP A 72 21.46 7.97 -12.03
CA ASP A 72 22.26 9.10 -11.58
C ASP A 72 22.09 9.35 -10.08
N ALA A 73 20.87 9.23 -9.55
CA ALA A 73 20.63 9.28 -8.10
C ALA A 73 21.36 8.13 -7.37
N TYR A 74 21.36 6.92 -7.95
CA TYR A 74 22.13 5.80 -7.42
C TYR A 74 23.64 6.08 -7.42
N GLN A 75 24.18 6.76 -8.43
CA GLN A 75 25.59 7.15 -8.46
C GLN A 75 25.95 8.12 -7.31
N LYS A 76 25.03 9.01 -6.92
CA LYS A 76 25.21 9.94 -5.78
C LYS A 76 25.27 9.25 -4.41
N THR A 77 24.90 7.96 -4.32
CA THR A 77 25.00 7.20 -3.06
C THR A 77 26.44 6.97 -2.61
N GLY A 78 27.44 7.21 -3.46
CA GLY A 78 28.84 6.89 -3.20
C GLY A 78 29.18 5.39 -3.34
N TYR A 79 28.20 4.58 -3.75
CA TYR A 79 28.37 3.17 -4.10
C TYR A 79 27.98 2.87 -5.55
N GLY A 80 27.94 3.91 -6.39
CA GLY A 80 27.46 3.85 -7.79
C GLY A 80 28.20 2.87 -8.70
N ASP A 81 29.44 2.51 -8.35
CA ASP A 81 30.28 1.55 -9.09
C ASP A 81 29.95 0.09 -8.74
N LEU A 82 29.21 -0.14 -7.65
CA LEU A 82 28.79 -1.47 -7.21
C LEU A 82 27.34 -1.74 -7.62
N LYS A 83 26.99 -3.03 -7.68
CA LYS A 83 25.62 -3.47 -7.94
C LYS A 83 24.85 -3.70 -6.64
N ALA A 84 23.58 -3.34 -6.63
CA ALA A 84 22.66 -3.62 -5.53
C ALA A 84 22.32 -5.12 -5.50
N LYS A 85 22.55 -5.78 -4.37
CA LYS A 85 22.15 -7.19 -4.20
C LYS A 85 20.64 -7.31 -4.06
N ILE A 86 20.04 -6.37 -3.33
CA ILE A 86 18.61 -6.31 -3.08
C ILE A 86 18.14 -4.89 -3.38
N ILE A 87 17.02 -4.79 -4.09
CA ILE A 87 16.29 -3.53 -4.29
C ILE A 87 14.86 -3.72 -3.82
N THR A 88 14.35 -2.82 -3.00
CA THR A 88 12.94 -2.79 -2.57
C THR A 88 12.24 -1.54 -3.09
N THR A 89 10.98 -1.69 -3.47
CA THR A 89 10.10 -0.60 -3.92
C THR A 89 8.69 -0.87 -3.39
N ILE A 90 8.38 -0.30 -2.22
CA ILE A 90 7.17 -0.64 -1.47
C ILE A 90 6.18 0.52 -1.54
N ALA A 91 4.95 0.24 -1.98
CA ALA A 91 3.83 1.19 -2.00
C ALA A 91 4.08 2.50 -2.76
N MET A 92 4.87 2.46 -3.85
CA MET A 92 5.11 3.61 -4.71
C MET A 92 5.03 3.31 -6.22
N PHE A 93 5.17 2.04 -6.64
CA PHE A 93 5.37 1.71 -8.06
C PHE A 93 4.23 2.18 -8.98
N TYR A 94 3.00 2.25 -8.46
CA TYR A 94 1.83 2.77 -9.16
C TYR A 94 1.80 4.30 -9.34
N ASP A 95 2.74 5.03 -8.73
CA ASP A 95 2.86 6.50 -8.83
C ASP A 95 3.71 6.95 -10.02
N LEU A 96 4.40 6.02 -10.69
CA LEU A 96 5.28 6.33 -11.83
C LEU A 96 4.45 6.66 -13.07
N GLU A 97 4.65 7.85 -13.65
CA GLU A 97 4.02 8.24 -14.93
C GLU A 97 4.50 7.36 -16.10
N ASP A 98 5.80 7.05 -16.15
CA ASP A 98 6.38 6.06 -17.07
C ASP A 98 7.36 5.18 -16.29
N ALA A 99 7.01 3.91 -16.16
CA ALA A 99 7.82 2.94 -15.44
C ALA A 99 9.01 2.41 -16.25
N ASN A 100 9.08 2.63 -17.57
CA ASN A 100 10.13 2.04 -18.40
C ASN A 100 11.55 2.54 -18.05
N PRO A 101 11.81 3.85 -17.92
CA PRO A 101 13.13 4.33 -17.50
C PRO A 101 13.51 3.83 -16.10
N PHE A 102 12.53 3.79 -15.19
CA PHE A 102 12.71 3.27 -13.84
C PHE A 102 13.21 1.81 -13.87
N ILE A 103 12.52 0.94 -14.61
CA ILE A 103 12.88 -0.49 -14.70
C ILE A 103 14.23 -0.68 -15.41
N GLN A 104 14.52 0.12 -16.42
CA GLN A 104 15.81 0.10 -17.10
C GLN A 104 16.96 0.41 -16.12
N ASP A 105 16.79 1.43 -15.27
CA ASP A 105 17.77 1.80 -14.26
C ASP A 105 17.88 0.75 -13.16
N ILE A 106 16.77 0.14 -12.73
CA ILE A 106 16.77 -1.03 -11.84
C ILE A 106 17.63 -2.15 -12.43
N ASN A 107 17.39 -2.55 -13.69
CA ASN A 107 18.17 -3.61 -14.33
C ASN A 107 19.66 -3.26 -14.39
N ARG A 108 19.97 -1.99 -14.66
CA ARG A 108 21.34 -1.48 -14.73
C ARG A 108 22.06 -1.59 -13.39
N ILE A 109 21.42 -1.27 -12.27
CA ILE A 109 22.08 -1.26 -10.95
C ILE A 109 21.99 -2.60 -10.20
N LEU A 110 21.04 -3.47 -10.57
CA LEU A 110 20.85 -4.75 -9.89
C LEU A 110 22.02 -5.71 -10.15
N ASP A 111 22.42 -6.47 -9.13
CA ASP A 111 23.36 -7.58 -9.24
C ASP A 111 22.80 -8.65 -10.19
N ASP A 112 23.66 -9.37 -10.91
CA ASP A 112 23.19 -10.37 -11.88
C ASP A 112 22.44 -11.54 -11.21
N ASN A 113 22.75 -11.81 -9.94
CA ASN A 113 22.05 -12.75 -9.08
C ASN A 113 21.28 -12.04 -7.95
N GLY A 114 21.02 -10.74 -8.12
CA GLY A 114 20.28 -9.93 -7.17
C GLY A 114 18.78 -10.16 -7.25
N ILE A 115 18.04 -9.46 -6.40
CA ILE A 115 16.58 -9.47 -6.40
C ILE A 115 16.02 -8.06 -6.32
N TRP A 116 14.98 -7.80 -7.11
CA TRP A 116 14.12 -6.64 -6.98
C TRP A 116 12.77 -7.08 -6.45
N VAL A 117 12.30 -6.45 -5.38
CA VAL A 117 11.05 -6.79 -4.72
C VAL A 117 10.15 -5.57 -4.67
N ILE A 118 8.94 -5.74 -5.20
CA ILE A 118 7.90 -4.72 -5.11
C ILE A 118 6.73 -5.24 -4.29
N GLN A 119 6.08 -4.36 -3.54
CA GLN A 119 4.78 -4.64 -2.92
C GLN A 119 3.86 -3.46 -3.14
N LEU A 120 2.67 -3.73 -3.67
CA LEU A 120 1.69 -2.71 -4.05
C LEU A 120 0.27 -3.27 -4.01
N SER A 121 -0.74 -2.38 -4.09
CA SER A 121 -2.15 -2.78 -4.21
C SER A 121 -2.35 -3.71 -5.40
N TYR A 122 -3.14 -4.76 -5.20
CA TYR A 122 -3.42 -5.75 -6.24
C TYR A 122 -4.80 -5.52 -6.86
N THR A 123 -4.83 -5.04 -8.11
CA THR A 123 -6.06 -4.58 -8.77
C THR A 123 -7.20 -5.60 -8.76
N PRO A 124 -6.98 -6.91 -9.01
CA PRO A 124 -8.06 -7.88 -8.89
C PRO A 124 -8.73 -7.94 -7.51
N LEU A 125 -7.96 -7.76 -6.42
CA LEU A 125 -8.52 -7.69 -5.07
C LEU A 125 -9.16 -6.33 -4.80
N MET A 126 -8.52 -5.23 -5.23
CA MET A 126 -9.11 -3.90 -5.14
C MET A 126 -10.52 -3.87 -5.75
N LEU A 127 -10.69 -4.43 -6.95
CA LEU A 127 -11.97 -4.48 -7.64
C LEU A 127 -12.98 -5.37 -6.90
N LYS A 128 -12.55 -6.57 -6.47
CA LYS A 128 -13.41 -7.49 -5.70
C LYS A 128 -13.87 -6.93 -4.37
N GLN A 129 -13.03 -6.13 -3.72
CA GLN A 129 -13.32 -5.53 -2.42
C GLN A 129 -13.99 -4.16 -2.54
N LEU A 130 -14.34 -3.70 -3.75
CA LEU A 130 -14.89 -2.36 -3.97
C LEU A 130 -14.01 -1.27 -3.34
N ALA A 131 -12.69 -1.47 -3.34
CA ALA A 131 -11.70 -0.58 -2.76
C ALA A 131 -11.39 0.58 -3.70
N PHE A 132 -12.44 1.27 -4.16
CA PHE A 132 -12.38 2.41 -5.08
C PHE A 132 -11.70 3.64 -4.45
N ASP A 133 -11.60 3.66 -3.13
CA ASP A 133 -10.84 4.63 -2.35
C ASP A 133 -9.34 4.57 -2.64
N ASN A 134 -8.85 3.52 -3.29
CA ASN A 134 -7.51 3.48 -3.89
C ASN A 134 -7.37 4.37 -5.14
N ILE A 135 -8.46 4.90 -5.70
CA ILE A 135 -8.41 5.75 -6.90
C ILE A 135 -8.17 7.20 -6.46
N CYS A 136 -6.92 7.64 -6.51
CA CYS A 136 -6.51 8.99 -6.18
C CYS A 136 -5.48 9.51 -7.19
N HIS A 137 -5.12 10.79 -7.09
CA HIS A 137 -4.22 11.43 -8.05
C HIS A 137 -2.79 10.89 -7.98
N GLU A 138 -2.36 10.43 -6.81
CA GLU A 138 -1.04 9.81 -6.62
C GLU A 138 -0.96 8.47 -7.36
N HIS A 139 -2.03 7.68 -7.36
CA HIS A 139 -2.06 6.36 -8.00
C HIS A 139 -2.44 6.45 -9.49
N ILE A 140 -1.43 6.51 -10.34
CA ILE A 140 -1.58 6.63 -11.80
C ILE A 140 -1.97 5.28 -12.42
N TYR A 141 -1.37 4.19 -11.95
CA TYR A 141 -1.57 2.85 -12.50
C TYR A 141 -2.15 1.86 -11.50
N TYR A 142 -2.91 0.88 -12.02
CA TYR A 142 -3.51 -0.20 -11.25
C TYR A 142 -2.99 -1.53 -11.79
N HIS A 143 -2.11 -2.17 -11.02
CA HIS A 143 -1.35 -3.32 -11.49
C HIS A 143 -1.95 -4.67 -11.09
N SER A 144 -1.98 -5.57 -12.07
CA SER A 144 -2.05 -7.03 -11.88
C SER A 144 -0.68 -7.67 -12.08
N LEU A 145 -0.52 -8.94 -11.71
CA LEU A 145 0.70 -9.71 -11.96
C LEU A 145 1.02 -9.80 -13.46
N ASN A 146 0.00 -10.01 -14.31
CA ASN A 146 0.17 -10.02 -15.76
C ASN A 146 0.64 -8.65 -16.29
N SER A 147 0.12 -7.55 -15.77
CA SER A 147 0.57 -6.21 -16.16
C SER A 147 2.05 -5.97 -15.82
N ILE A 148 2.48 -6.36 -14.60
CA ILE A 148 3.88 -6.27 -14.17
C ILE A 148 4.77 -7.18 -15.02
N LYS A 149 4.35 -8.42 -15.25
CA LYS A 149 5.08 -9.37 -16.12
C LYS A 149 5.33 -8.79 -17.51
N ASN A 150 4.30 -8.21 -18.13
CA ASN A 150 4.42 -7.60 -19.46
C ASN A 150 5.33 -6.38 -19.44
N LEU A 151 5.27 -5.59 -18.38
CA LEU A 151 6.08 -4.38 -18.22
C LEU A 151 7.58 -4.72 -18.04
N ILE A 152 7.94 -5.74 -17.27
CA ILE A 152 9.34 -6.04 -16.95
C ILE A 152 10.04 -6.93 -18.00
N THR A 153 9.28 -7.72 -18.77
CA THR A 153 9.86 -8.71 -19.71
C THR A 153 10.77 -8.06 -20.76
N PRO A 154 10.42 -6.91 -21.39
CA PRO A 154 11.30 -6.21 -22.31
C PRO A 154 12.61 -5.73 -21.69
N HIS A 155 12.65 -5.56 -20.36
CA HIS A 155 13.81 -5.11 -19.59
C HIS A 155 14.66 -6.26 -19.06
N ASN A 156 14.54 -7.46 -19.64
CA ASN A 156 15.32 -8.65 -19.29
C ASN A 156 15.20 -9.07 -17.81
N LEU A 157 14.03 -8.88 -17.23
CA LEU A 157 13.69 -9.34 -15.88
C LEU A 157 12.62 -10.44 -15.95
N LYS A 158 12.63 -11.32 -14.96
CA LYS A 158 11.64 -12.39 -14.75
C LYS A 158 11.11 -12.39 -13.32
N ILE A 159 9.85 -12.75 -13.17
CA ILE A 159 9.22 -13.00 -11.87
C ILE A 159 9.66 -14.38 -11.36
N VAL A 160 10.13 -14.43 -10.12
CA VAL A 160 10.58 -15.67 -9.45
C VAL A 160 9.71 -16.09 -8.27
N ASP A 161 8.89 -15.18 -7.73
CA ASP A 161 7.79 -15.49 -6.82
C ASP A 161 6.75 -14.35 -6.83
N ALA A 162 5.52 -14.67 -6.45
CA ALA A 162 4.48 -13.69 -6.19
C ALA A 162 3.54 -14.21 -5.10
N SER A 163 3.17 -13.35 -4.15
CA SER A 163 2.23 -13.70 -3.08
C SER A 163 1.29 -12.54 -2.75
N LEU A 164 0.07 -12.90 -2.33
CA LEU A 164 -0.92 -11.93 -1.86
C LEU A 164 -0.84 -11.80 -0.34
N ASN A 165 -1.18 -10.61 0.17
CA ASN A 165 -1.34 -10.34 1.59
C ASN A 165 -2.43 -9.28 1.81
N ASP A 166 -2.84 -9.09 3.07
CA ASP A 166 -3.95 -8.21 3.44
C ASP A 166 -3.53 -6.75 3.73
N VAL A 167 -2.30 -6.39 3.36
CA VAL A 167 -1.81 -5.02 3.59
C VAL A 167 -2.63 -4.05 2.74
N ASN A 168 -3.11 -2.99 3.38
CA ASN A 168 -3.84 -1.89 2.74
C ASN A 168 -5.09 -2.32 1.93
N GLY A 169 -5.77 -3.41 2.33
CA GLY A 169 -6.95 -3.91 1.63
C GLY A 169 -6.63 -4.80 0.43
N GLY A 170 -5.58 -5.60 0.52
CA GLY A 170 -5.17 -6.55 -0.51
C GLY A 170 -4.01 -6.03 -1.37
N SER A 171 -2.82 -6.55 -1.12
CA SER A 171 -1.61 -6.24 -1.88
C SER A 171 -1.01 -7.50 -2.51
N ILE A 172 -0.18 -7.30 -3.52
CA ILE A 172 0.68 -8.31 -4.12
C ILE A 172 2.13 -7.95 -3.84
N ARG A 173 2.92 -8.93 -3.41
CA ARG A 173 4.39 -8.85 -3.35
C ARG A 173 4.96 -9.66 -4.49
N ILE A 174 5.83 -9.05 -5.28
CA ILE A 174 6.42 -9.66 -6.47
C ILE A 174 7.93 -9.63 -6.34
N TYR A 175 8.55 -10.79 -6.55
CA TYR A 175 9.99 -11.00 -6.50
C TYR A 175 10.51 -11.19 -7.91
N MET A 176 11.52 -10.43 -8.30
CA MET A 176 12.05 -10.40 -9.66
C MET A 176 13.57 -10.51 -9.69
N GLN A 177 14.10 -11.20 -10.68
CA GLN A 177 15.54 -11.28 -10.96
C GLN A 177 15.79 -10.97 -12.43
N LYS A 178 17.06 -10.72 -12.78
CA LYS A 178 17.45 -10.70 -14.20
C LYS A 178 17.22 -12.07 -14.84
N ASN A 179 16.94 -12.09 -16.13
CA ASN A 179 16.78 -13.32 -16.90
C ASN A 179 18.02 -14.21 -16.80
N ILE A 180 19.20 -13.60 -16.78
CA ILE A 180 20.51 -14.24 -16.67
C ILE A 180 20.84 -14.77 -15.27
N ALA A 181 20.04 -14.44 -14.25
CA ALA A 181 20.30 -14.89 -12.89
C ALA A 181 20.29 -16.42 -12.80
N GLN A 182 21.25 -16.97 -12.06
CA GLN A 182 21.31 -18.40 -11.80
C GLN A 182 20.09 -18.85 -11.00
N GLU A 183 19.48 -19.97 -11.37
CA GLU A 183 18.29 -20.47 -10.68
C GLU A 183 18.55 -20.74 -9.18
N SER A 184 19.77 -21.17 -8.84
CA SER A 184 20.22 -21.40 -7.47
C SER A 184 20.46 -20.12 -6.65
N SER A 185 20.40 -18.94 -7.28
CA SER A 185 20.55 -17.65 -6.58
C SER A 185 19.32 -17.26 -5.75
N PHE A 186 18.15 -17.84 -6.06
CA PHE A 186 16.89 -17.61 -5.35
C PHE A 186 16.31 -18.91 -4.81
N ALA A 187 16.12 -18.95 -3.50
CA ALA A 187 15.52 -20.04 -2.73
C ALA A 187 16.20 -21.42 -2.97
N ASN A 188 15.76 -22.44 -2.22
CA ASN A 188 16.11 -23.82 -2.53
C ASN A 188 15.13 -24.41 -3.57
N GLY A 189 15.48 -25.56 -4.16
CA GLY A 189 14.65 -26.21 -5.19
C GLY A 189 13.18 -26.39 -4.78
N PRO A 190 12.88 -27.04 -3.64
CA PRO A 190 11.50 -27.23 -3.19
C PRO A 190 10.70 -25.93 -3.02
N LEU A 191 11.32 -24.87 -2.48
CA LEU A 191 10.65 -23.57 -2.34
C LEU A 191 10.41 -22.91 -3.70
N ARG A 192 11.32 -23.07 -4.69
CA ARG A 192 11.08 -22.57 -6.05
C ARG A 192 9.88 -23.22 -6.72
N ASP A 193 9.62 -24.50 -6.49
CA ASP A 193 8.41 -25.17 -7.00
C ASP A 193 7.13 -24.52 -6.43
N VAL A 194 7.14 -24.20 -5.13
CA VAL A 194 6.04 -23.48 -4.48
C VAL A 194 5.86 -22.07 -5.07
N CYS A 195 6.96 -21.34 -5.27
CA CYS A 195 6.93 -20.00 -5.87
C CYS A 195 6.36 -20.04 -7.30
N ASN A 196 6.81 -20.99 -8.12
CA ASN A 196 6.28 -21.21 -9.46
C ASN A 196 4.79 -21.54 -9.44
N PHE A 197 4.35 -22.40 -8.53
CA PHE A 197 2.92 -22.72 -8.38
C PHE A 197 2.09 -21.46 -8.04
N ARG A 198 2.58 -20.58 -7.15
CA ARG A 198 1.89 -19.32 -6.82
C ARG A 198 1.78 -18.40 -8.04
N ILE A 199 2.88 -18.21 -8.78
CA ILE A 199 2.89 -17.39 -9.99
C ILE A 199 1.87 -17.91 -11.00
N GLN A 200 1.90 -19.21 -11.32
CA GLN A 200 0.98 -19.80 -12.29
C GLN A 200 -0.47 -19.72 -11.81
N SER A 201 -0.72 -19.94 -10.52
CA SER A 201 -2.07 -19.83 -9.94
C SER A 201 -2.63 -18.41 -10.05
N LEU A 202 -1.81 -17.39 -9.81
CA LEU A 202 -2.24 -15.99 -9.94
C LEU A 202 -2.45 -15.60 -11.41
N LEU A 203 -1.55 -15.99 -12.31
CA LEU A 203 -1.72 -15.74 -13.75
C LEU A 203 -2.95 -16.45 -14.32
N GLU A 204 -3.20 -17.70 -13.92
CA GLU A 204 -4.40 -18.44 -14.32
C GLU A 204 -5.66 -17.75 -13.82
N TYR A 205 -5.68 -17.33 -12.56
CA TYR A 205 -6.79 -16.57 -12.00
C TYR A 205 -7.06 -15.27 -12.77
N GLU A 206 -6.01 -14.48 -13.06
CA GLU A 206 -6.16 -13.25 -13.85
C GLU A 206 -6.64 -13.51 -15.28
N ASN A 207 -6.13 -14.55 -15.94
CA ASN A 207 -6.46 -14.81 -17.34
C ASN A 207 -7.84 -15.45 -17.53
N SER A 208 -8.20 -16.43 -16.69
CA SER A 208 -9.39 -17.26 -16.89
C SER A 208 -10.56 -16.92 -15.97
N LYS A 209 -10.31 -16.30 -14.81
CA LYS A 209 -11.36 -16.02 -13.80
C LYS A 209 -11.67 -14.54 -13.63
N PHE A 210 -10.67 -13.67 -13.69
CA PHE A 210 -10.84 -12.25 -13.37
C PHE A 210 -9.90 -11.37 -14.22
N ASN A 211 -10.21 -11.29 -15.51
CA ASN A 211 -9.41 -10.55 -16.47
C ASN A 211 -9.76 -9.06 -16.43
N ILE A 212 -8.91 -8.28 -15.77
CA ILE A 212 -9.08 -6.83 -15.63
C ILE A 212 -8.93 -6.05 -16.95
N GLY A 213 -8.51 -6.69 -18.04
CA GLY A 213 -8.51 -6.09 -19.38
C GLY A 213 -9.88 -6.06 -20.06
N LYS A 214 -10.89 -6.70 -19.45
CA LYS A 214 -12.26 -6.75 -19.98
C LYS A 214 -13.09 -5.55 -19.48
N PRO A 215 -13.72 -4.75 -20.35
CA PRO A 215 -14.55 -3.61 -19.95
C PRO A 215 -15.65 -3.98 -18.95
N GLU A 216 -16.26 -5.16 -19.10
CA GLU A 216 -17.38 -5.61 -18.27
C GLU A 216 -17.00 -5.70 -16.78
N VAL A 217 -15.73 -6.02 -16.47
CA VAL A 217 -15.23 -6.05 -15.09
C VAL A 217 -15.29 -4.67 -14.43
N TRP A 218 -15.02 -3.62 -15.19
CA TRP A 218 -15.03 -2.23 -14.70
C TRP A 218 -16.45 -1.66 -14.65
N GLU A 219 -17.31 -2.04 -15.59
CA GLU A 219 -18.74 -1.71 -15.56
C GLU A 219 -19.43 -2.32 -14.33
N ASP A 220 -19.14 -3.59 -14.03
CA ASP A 220 -19.63 -4.25 -12.82
C ASP A 220 -19.08 -3.58 -11.55
N PHE A 221 -17.80 -3.17 -11.55
CA PHE A 221 -17.20 -2.44 -10.43
C PHE A 221 -17.94 -1.12 -10.17
N ASP A 222 -18.14 -0.28 -11.19
CA ASP A 222 -18.89 0.98 -11.06
C ASP A 222 -20.31 0.76 -10.54
N LYS A 223 -21.04 -0.19 -11.13
CA LYS A 223 -22.40 -0.55 -10.68
C LYS A 223 -22.41 -0.94 -9.20
N ASN A 224 -21.47 -1.77 -8.76
CA ASN A 224 -21.39 -2.24 -7.39
C ASN A 224 -21.00 -1.11 -6.41
N ILE A 225 -20.08 -0.22 -6.79
CA ILE A 225 -19.75 0.95 -5.98
C ILE A 225 -20.96 1.87 -5.84
N ASN A 226 -21.71 2.12 -6.90
CA ASN A 226 -22.90 2.97 -6.84
C ASN A 226 -24.00 2.37 -5.95
N ALA A 227 -24.15 1.05 -5.95
CA ALA A 227 -25.03 0.36 -5.00
C ALA A 227 -24.54 0.52 -3.55
N LEU A 228 -23.24 0.35 -3.31
CA LEU A 228 -22.60 0.51 -1.99
C LEU A 228 -22.71 1.94 -1.46
N LYS A 229 -22.47 2.93 -2.32
CA LYS A 229 -22.68 4.36 -2.07
C LYS A 229 -24.11 4.62 -1.62
N LYS A 230 -25.09 4.13 -2.39
CA LYS A 230 -26.50 4.32 -2.07
C LYS A 230 -26.84 3.77 -0.69
N GLN A 231 -26.43 2.53 -0.38
CA GLN A 231 -26.68 1.91 0.92
C GLN A 231 -26.07 2.72 2.08
N THR A 232 -24.80 3.09 1.95
CA THR A 232 -24.06 3.80 2.99
C THR A 232 -24.63 5.20 3.23
N VAL A 233 -24.86 5.96 2.15
CA VAL A 233 -25.35 7.35 2.23
C VAL A 233 -26.79 7.40 2.72
N ASP A 234 -27.66 6.49 2.27
CA ASP A 234 -29.05 6.43 2.72
C ASP A 234 -29.12 6.16 4.23
N PHE A 235 -28.32 5.22 4.73
CA PHE A 235 -28.22 4.95 6.16
C PHE A 235 -27.77 6.18 6.95
N ILE A 236 -26.65 6.81 6.55
CA ILE A 236 -26.12 8.01 7.21
C ILE A 236 -27.18 9.12 7.24
N LYS A 237 -27.86 9.39 6.13
CA LYS A 237 -28.93 10.40 6.07
C LYS A 237 -30.09 10.08 7.00
N GLN A 238 -30.52 8.82 7.06
CA GLN A 238 -31.59 8.39 7.96
C GLN A 238 -31.22 8.57 9.43
N GLU A 239 -29.99 8.21 9.83
CA GLU A 239 -29.53 8.39 11.20
C GLU A 239 -29.32 9.87 11.55
N LYS A 240 -28.76 10.68 10.65
CA LYS A 240 -28.68 12.15 10.85
C LYS A 240 -30.07 12.78 11.00
N ALA A 241 -31.08 12.32 10.25
CA ALA A 241 -32.46 12.79 10.39
C ALA A 241 -33.09 12.44 11.75
N LYS A 242 -32.57 11.41 12.43
CA LYS A 242 -32.94 11.04 13.82
C LYS A 242 -32.15 11.83 14.88
N GLY A 243 -31.32 12.80 14.46
CA GLY A 243 -30.49 13.60 15.35
C GLY A 243 -29.22 12.89 15.84
N LYS A 244 -28.82 11.79 15.18
CA LYS A 244 -27.61 11.04 15.55
C LYS A 244 -26.33 11.81 15.22
N ILE A 245 -25.31 11.63 16.04
CA ILE A 245 -23.96 12.17 15.82
C ILE A 245 -23.12 11.11 15.11
N ILE A 246 -22.52 11.48 13.98
CA ILE A 246 -21.73 10.59 13.14
C ILE A 246 -20.36 11.23 12.91
N CYS A 247 -19.33 10.65 13.50
CA CYS A 247 -17.94 11.03 13.23
C CYS A 247 -17.31 10.05 12.23
N GLY A 248 -16.17 10.41 11.64
CA GLY A 248 -15.32 9.50 10.88
C GLY A 248 -14.06 9.11 11.66
N TYR A 249 -13.37 8.08 11.21
CA TYR A 249 -12.07 7.66 11.74
C TYR A 249 -11.06 7.61 10.60
N GLY A 250 -9.89 8.22 10.79
CA GLY A 250 -8.75 8.24 9.86
C GLY A 250 -8.91 9.21 8.69
N ALA A 251 -8.26 10.36 8.74
CA ALA A 251 -8.27 11.36 7.67
C ALA A 251 -7.18 11.06 6.61
N SER A 252 -7.31 9.92 5.91
CA SER A 252 -6.36 9.47 4.89
C SER A 252 -6.73 9.96 3.47
N THR A 253 -5.77 9.93 2.54
CA THR A 253 -6.02 10.20 1.10
C THR A 253 -7.14 9.32 0.55
N LYS A 254 -7.10 8.01 0.86
CA LYS A 254 -8.15 7.06 0.46
C LYS A 254 -9.52 7.41 1.07
N GLY A 255 -9.53 7.69 2.38
CA GLY A 255 -10.73 8.16 3.07
C GLY A 255 -11.32 9.41 2.41
N ASN A 256 -10.47 10.32 1.94
CA ASN A 256 -10.92 11.53 1.24
C ASN A 256 -11.54 11.24 -0.14
N THR A 257 -11.01 10.26 -0.90
CA THR A 257 -11.68 9.77 -2.12
C THR A 257 -13.05 9.20 -1.80
N LEU A 258 -13.16 8.36 -0.76
CA LEU A 258 -14.43 7.77 -0.33
C LEU A 258 -15.47 8.83 0.00
N LEU A 259 -15.10 9.79 0.85
CA LEU A 259 -15.98 10.88 1.27
C LEU A 259 -16.49 11.70 0.07
N GLN A 260 -15.59 12.10 -0.83
CA GLN A 260 -15.94 12.88 -2.02
C GLN A 260 -16.83 12.08 -2.98
N TRP A 261 -16.47 10.83 -3.27
CA TRP A 261 -17.27 9.99 -4.16
C TRP A 261 -18.66 9.72 -3.59
N PHE A 262 -18.77 9.48 -2.29
CA PHE A 262 -20.06 9.25 -1.63
C PHE A 262 -20.85 10.54 -1.39
N GLY A 263 -20.23 11.72 -1.53
CA GLY A 263 -20.87 13.00 -1.22
C GLY A 263 -21.14 13.16 0.28
N LEU A 264 -20.23 12.66 1.11
CA LEU A 264 -20.28 12.77 2.57
C LEU A 264 -19.39 13.94 3.00
N ASP A 265 -20.01 15.05 3.34
CA ASP A 265 -19.35 16.29 3.75
C ASP A 265 -19.65 16.64 5.22
N ASN A 266 -19.23 17.83 5.63
CA ASN A 266 -19.42 18.34 6.99
C ASN A 266 -20.88 18.61 7.39
N THR A 267 -21.85 18.38 6.49
CA THR A 267 -23.30 18.38 6.83
C THR A 267 -23.79 17.01 7.31
N LEU A 268 -23.08 15.94 6.95
CA LEU A 268 -23.43 14.56 7.30
C LEU A 268 -22.43 13.92 8.27
N ILE A 269 -21.17 14.35 8.26
CA ILE A 269 -20.11 13.85 9.14
C ILE A 269 -19.61 15.00 10.02
N ASP A 270 -19.75 14.85 11.33
CA ASP A 270 -19.55 15.94 12.29
C ASP A 270 -18.05 16.29 12.48
N ALA A 271 -17.17 15.29 12.48
CA ALA A 271 -15.71 15.43 12.55
C ALA A 271 -15.02 14.11 12.20
N ILE A 272 -13.70 14.12 11.95
CA ILE A 272 -12.89 12.90 11.75
C ILE A 272 -11.82 12.78 12.84
N ALA A 273 -11.75 11.61 13.47
CA ALA A 273 -10.68 11.23 14.38
C ALA A 273 -9.37 10.96 13.63
N GLU A 274 -8.28 11.52 14.09
CA GLU A 274 -6.96 11.35 13.51
C GLU A 274 -5.90 11.16 14.59
N ARG A 275 -4.85 10.38 14.29
CA ARG A 275 -3.72 10.13 15.20
C ARG A 275 -2.58 11.10 14.98
N SER A 276 -2.47 11.64 13.77
CA SER A 276 -1.32 12.41 13.32
C SER A 276 -1.46 13.87 13.76
N PRO A 277 -0.66 14.38 14.72
CA PRO A 277 -0.93 15.69 15.32
C PRO A 277 -0.88 16.86 14.35
N TYR A 278 -0.07 16.77 13.29
CA TYR A 278 0.03 17.80 12.26
C TYR A 278 -1.27 18.00 11.46
N LYS A 279 -2.23 17.06 11.55
CA LYS A 279 -3.55 17.18 10.90
C LYS A 279 -4.63 17.80 11.79
N PHE A 280 -4.38 17.96 13.09
CA PHE A 280 -5.40 18.43 14.02
C PHE A 280 -5.77 19.89 13.72
N GLY A 281 -7.06 20.21 13.75
CA GLY A 281 -7.58 21.54 13.44
C GLY A 281 -7.68 21.84 11.93
N LEU A 282 -7.17 20.96 11.06
CA LEU A 282 -7.37 21.05 9.62
C LEU A 282 -8.77 20.51 9.22
N LYS A 283 -9.03 20.49 7.91
CA LYS A 283 -10.25 19.94 7.32
C LYS A 283 -9.93 19.02 6.15
N THR A 284 -10.83 18.09 5.86
CA THR A 284 -10.74 17.30 4.63
C THR A 284 -10.92 18.16 3.39
N ILE A 285 -10.18 17.82 2.33
CA ILE A 285 -10.18 18.55 1.07
C ILE A 285 -11.50 18.26 0.32
N GLY A 286 -12.20 19.30 -0.11
CA GLY A 286 -13.47 19.19 -0.84
C GLY A 286 -14.69 18.99 0.06
N THR A 287 -14.60 18.11 1.06
CA THR A 287 -15.72 17.77 1.97
C THR A 287 -15.76 18.60 3.26
N ASN A 288 -14.69 19.37 3.56
CA ASN A 288 -14.63 20.36 4.63
C ASN A 288 -14.94 19.84 6.05
N ILE A 289 -14.76 18.54 6.30
CA ILE A 289 -15.02 17.92 7.60
C ILE A 289 -13.84 18.24 8.53
N PRO A 290 -14.09 18.77 9.74
CA PRO A 290 -13.02 19.10 10.68
C PRO A 290 -12.29 17.84 11.17
N ILE A 291 -10.97 17.93 11.23
CA ILE A 291 -10.09 16.86 11.72
C ILE A 291 -9.71 17.15 13.17
N LYS A 292 -9.95 16.18 14.05
CA LYS A 292 -9.70 16.26 15.50
C LYS A 292 -8.86 15.09 15.98
N SER A 293 -8.27 15.22 17.16
CA SER A 293 -7.65 14.07 17.82
C SER A 293 -8.69 13.01 18.17
N GLU A 294 -8.25 11.75 18.29
CA GLU A 294 -9.12 10.66 18.75
C GLU A 294 -9.74 10.96 20.13
N GLU A 295 -8.98 11.59 21.04
CA GLU A 295 -9.47 11.98 22.37
C GLU A 295 -10.63 12.98 22.30
N GLU A 296 -10.51 14.02 21.46
CA GLU A 296 -11.59 14.99 21.25
C GLU A 296 -12.84 14.34 20.66
N ILE A 297 -12.69 13.38 19.75
CA ILE A 297 -13.84 12.64 19.18
C ILE A 297 -14.51 11.76 20.23
N ARG A 298 -13.75 11.10 21.11
CA ARG A 298 -14.33 10.33 22.23
C ARG A 298 -15.16 11.21 23.17
N LEU A 299 -14.73 12.48 23.39
CA LEU A 299 -15.50 13.45 24.19
C LEU A 299 -16.80 13.92 23.52
N ILE A 300 -16.89 13.87 22.18
CA ILE A 300 -18.14 14.16 21.45
C ILE A 300 -19.19 13.07 21.73
N ASN A 301 -18.76 11.86 22.10
CA ASN A 301 -19.61 10.70 22.34
C ASN A 301 -20.55 10.42 21.14
N PRO A 302 -20.00 10.14 19.94
CA PRO A 302 -20.80 9.94 18.74
C PRO A 302 -21.68 8.69 18.86
N ASP A 303 -22.81 8.65 18.15
CA ASP A 303 -23.59 7.42 18.02
C ASP A 303 -22.92 6.44 17.05
N TYR A 304 -22.33 6.97 15.98
CA TYR A 304 -21.66 6.20 14.94
C TYR A 304 -20.28 6.76 14.62
N ILE A 305 -19.37 5.85 14.27
CA ILE A 305 -18.07 6.16 13.68
C ILE A 305 -17.98 5.51 12.31
N LEU A 306 -17.86 6.30 11.25
CA LEU A 306 -17.57 5.86 9.89
C LEU A 306 -16.09 5.50 9.75
N ILE A 307 -15.81 4.24 9.49
CA ILE A 307 -14.45 3.74 9.36
C ILE A 307 -13.95 3.98 7.93
N LEU A 308 -13.13 5.02 7.74
CA LEU A 308 -12.58 5.38 6.43
C LEU A 308 -11.43 4.45 6.01
N PRO A 309 -10.45 4.11 6.86
CA PRO A 309 -9.46 3.09 6.55
C PRO A 309 -9.98 1.71 6.97
N TRP A 310 -11.08 1.28 6.34
CA TRP A 310 -11.87 0.09 6.65
C TRP A 310 -11.07 -1.23 6.69
N HIS A 311 -9.94 -1.33 5.99
CA HIS A 311 -9.04 -2.48 6.06
C HIS A 311 -8.34 -2.66 7.42
N PHE A 312 -8.34 -1.64 8.30
CA PHE A 312 -7.85 -1.74 9.69
C PHE A 312 -8.98 -2.01 10.69
N ILE A 313 -10.16 -2.46 10.25
CA ILE A 313 -11.33 -2.64 11.13
C ILE A 313 -11.04 -3.47 12.38
N SER A 314 -10.31 -4.58 12.27
CA SER A 314 -9.95 -5.42 13.42
C SER A 314 -9.15 -4.66 14.48
N GLU A 315 -8.28 -3.75 14.06
CA GLU A 315 -7.51 -2.90 14.97
C GLU A 315 -8.41 -1.86 15.65
N PHE A 316 -9.34 -1.25 14.91
CA PHE A 316 -10.27 -0.27 15.49
C PHE A 316 -11.28 -0.90 16.44
N ILE A 317 -11.76 -2.12 16.16
CA ILE A 317 -12.62 -2.86 17.08
C ILE A 317 -11.90 -3.09 18.41
N GLN A 318 -10.63 -3.49 18.37
CA GLN A 318 -9.84 -3.68 19.58
C GLN A 318 -9.57 -2.36 20.31
N ARG A 319 -9.22 -1.31 19.56
CA ARG A 319 -8.83 0.00 20.12
C ARG A 319 -10.00 0.73 20.76
N GLU A 320 -11.19 0.65 20.16
CA GLU A 320 -12.40 1.36 20.61
C GLU A 320 -13.40 0.42 21.30
N ASP A 321 -12.90 -0.62 21.99
CA ASP A 321 -13.75 -1.58 22.73
C ASP A 321 -14.64 -0.87 23.77
N GLU A 322 -14.13 0.18 24.42
CA GLU A 322 -14.90 0.97 25.39
C GLU A 322 -16.06 1.73 24.72
N PHE A 323 -15.83 2.34 23.56
CA PHE A 323 -16.86 3.03 22.78
C PHE A 323 -17.97 2.08 22.34
N LEU A 324 -17.57 0.92 21.80
CA LEU A 324 -18.50 -0.13 21.37
C LEU A 324 -19.30 -0.70 22.54
N SER A 325 -18.64 -0.94 23.69
CA SER A 325 -19.29 -1.44 24.92
C SER A 325 -20.30 -0.45 25.51
N LYS A 326 -20.19 0.85 25.20
CA LYS A 326 -21.16 1.88 25.59
C LYS A 326 -22.32 2.04 24.60
N GLY A 327 -22.40 1.18 23.58
CA GLY A 327 -23.46 1.17 22.57
C GLY A 327 -23.16 2.02 21.33
N GLY A 328 -21.94 2.58 21.22
CA GLY A 328 -21.46 3.18 19.99
C GLY A 328 -21.32 2.14 18.89
N LYS A 329 -21.46 2.56 17.63
CA LYS A 329 -21.45 1.64 16.48
C LYS A 329 -20.47 2.08 15.41
N PHE A 330 -19.95 1.13 14.65
CA PHE A 330 -19.15 1.42 13.47
C PHE A 330 -19.98 1.31 12.20
N ILE A 331 -19.78 2.25 11.29
CA ILE A 331 -20.23 2.17 9.91
C ILE A 331 -19.03 1.72 9.09
N ILE A 332 -19.10 0.52 8.52
CA ILE A 332 -18.05 -0.04 7.67
C ILE A 332 -18.55 0.08 6.22
N PRO A 333 -17.97 0.99 5.41
CA PRO A 333 -18.50 1.30 4.09
C PRO A 333 -18.08 0.29 3.01
N CYS A 334 -16.96 -0.41 3.21
CA CYS A 334 -16.37 -1.36 2.24
C CYS A 334 -15.86 -2.62 2.95
N PRO A 335 -15.79 -3.79 2.26
CA PRO A 335 -16.19 -4.04 0.87
C PRO A 335 -17.71 -4.20 0.67
N LYS A 336 -18.44 -4.33 1.78
CA LYS A 336 -19.89 -4.36 1.85
C LYS A 336 -20.30 -3.39 2.95
N PHE A 337 -21.47 -2.81 2.83
CA PHE A 337 -22.01 -1.97 3.88
C PHE A 337 -22.35 -2.85 5.10
N GLU A 338 -21.77 -2.52 6.25
CA GLU A 338 -21.99 -3.24 7.50
C GLU A 338 -22.05 -2.26 8.67
N ILE A 339 -22.94 -2.54 9.63
CA ILE A 339 -22.93 -1.91 10.94
C ILE A 339 -22.36 -2.90 11.93
N TYR A 340 -21.28 -2.51 12.60
CA TYR A 340 -20.68 -3.31 13.65
C TYR A 340 -21.04 -2.73 15.02
N GLU A 341 -21.55 -3.60 15.88
CA GLU A 341 -21.91 -3.34 17.28
C GLU A 341 -21.52 -4.55 18.14
N LYS A 342 -21.34 -4.35 19.44
CA LYS A 342 -20.88 -5.38 20.38
C LYS A 342 -22.02 -6.11 21.08
#